data_AF-V5GKJ6-F1
#
_entry.id   AF-V5GKJ6-F1
#
_cell.length_a   1.000
_cell.length_b   1.000
_cell.length_c   1.000
_cell.angle_alpha   90.00
_cell.angle_beta   90.00
_cell.angle_gamma   90.00
#
_symmetry.space_group_name_H-M   'P 1'
#
loop_
_entity.id
_entity.type
_entity.pdbx_description
1 polymer ?
#
loop_
_entity_poly.entity_id
_entity_poly.type
_entity_poly.pdbx_seq_one_letter_code
_entity_poly.pdbx_strand_id
1 'polypeptide(L)'
;MDGSSKPYCGAVLVTPWFVLTAAHCTRGRMAVDLKVAYGLQTINERTLAERQEHVAVVKEIHQYEKFVDIVHGDDISLLQLETTY
;
A
#
# COMPACT_ATOMS: atom_id res chain seq x y z
N MET A 1 -0.14 -6.87 13.15
CA MET A 1 -0.38 -5.41 13.11
C MET A 1 -0.68 -5.02 14.53
N ASP A 2 0.37 -4.68 15.28
CA ASP A 2 0.20 -4.05 16.59
C ASP A 2 -0.31 -2.61 16.36
N GLY A 3 -0.92 -2.00 17.37
CA GLY A 3 -1.59 -0.69 17.24
C GLY A 3 -0.66 0.52 17.01
N SER A 4 0.56 0.34 16.50
CA SER A 4 1.61 1.36 16.45
C SER A 4 1.98 1.83 15.03
N SER A 5 1.64 1.08 13.97
CA SER A 5 1.99 1.44 12.60
C SER A 5 1.02 2.48 12.00
N LYS A 6 1.47 3.74 11.90
CA LYS A 6 0.75 4.84 11.24
C LYS A 6 0.88 4.73 9.71
N PRO A 7 -0.18 5.03 8.92
CA PRO A 7 -0.04 5.16 7.48
C PRO A 7 0.99 6.26 7.14
N TYR A 8 1.84 5.98 6.16
CA TYR A 8 2.91 6.91 5.74
C TYR A 8 2.73 7.42 4.30
N CYS A 9 1.91 6.73 3.50
CA CYS A 9 1.58 7.09 2.13
C CYS A 9 0.09 6.83 1.83
N GLY A 10 -0.42 7.51 0.81
CA GLY A 10 -1.74 7.25 0.23
C GLY A 10 -1.67 6.30 -0.97
N ALA A 11 -2.82 5.78 -1.36
CA ALA A 11 -2.97 4.94 -2.54
C ALA A 11 -4.43 4.92 -3.02
N VAL A 12 -4.65 4.45 -4.25
CA VAL A 12 -5.98 4.30 -4.85
C VAL A 12 -6.18 2.87 -5.31
N LEU A 13 -7.28 2.26 -4.91
CA LEU A 13 -7.70 0.96 -5.43
C LEU A 13 -8.18 1.13 -6.88
N VAL A 14 -7.51 0.51 -7.84
CA VAL A 14 -7.86 0.59 -9.28
C VAL A 14 -8.59 -0.66 -9.78
N THR A 15 -8.35 -1.79 -9.12
CA THR A 15 -9.12 -3.04 -9.26
C THR A 15 -9.18 -3.72 -7.89
N PRO A 16 -9.98 -4.78 -7.69
CA PRO A 16 -9.98 -5.52 -6.41
C PRO A 16 -8.61 -6.07 -5.97
N TRP A 17 -7.64 -6.15 -6.89
CA TRP A 17 -6.32 -6.79 -6.67
C TRP A 17 -5.14 -5.85 -6.89
N PHE A 18 -5.38 -4.63 -7.37
CA PHE A 18 -4.32 -3.70 -7.72
C PHE A 18 -4.58 -2.32 -7.14
N VAL A 19 -3.53 -1.79 -6.52
CA VAL A 19 -3.51 -0.50 -5.84
C VAL A 19 -2.44 0.38 -6.48
N LEU A 20 -2.84 1.54 -6.96
CA LEU A 20 -1.95 2.54 -7.52
C LEU A 20 -1.39 3.43 -6.42
N THR A 21 -0.08 3.66 -6.42
CA THR A 21 0.61 4.57 -5.49
C THR A 21 1.83 5.21 -6.17
N ALA A 22 2.54 6.04 -5.43
CA ALA A 22 3.78 6.67 -5.89
C ALA A 22 4.96 5.70 -5.75
N ALA A 23 5.93 5.80 -6.66
CA ALA A 23 7.16 5.01 -6.62
C ALA A 23 8.00 5.29 -5.36
N HIS A 24 8.09 6.55 -4.95
CA HIS A 24 8.85 6.91 -3.76
C HIS A 24 8.26 6.29 -2.47
N CYS A 25 6.97 5.92 -2.48
CA CYS A 25 6.34 5.22 -1.36
C CYS A 25 6.81 3.76 -1.25
N THR A 26 7.27 3.16 -2.34
CA THR A 26 7.66 1.74 -2.43
C THR A 26 9.16 1.52 -2.63
N ARG A 27 9.92 2.56 -2.97
CA ARG A 27 11.37 2.51 -3.19
C ARG A 27 12.11 1.85 -2.03
N GLY A 28 12.84 0.78 -2.33
CA GLY A 28 13.67 0.05 -1.36
C GLY A 28 12.87 -0.75 -0.33
N ARG A 29 11.57 -0.96 -0.54
CA ARG A 29 10.71 -1.78 0.32
C ARG A 29 10.48 -3.15 -0.31
N MET A 30 10.29 -4.17 0.50
CA MET A 30 9.81 -5.47 0.06
C MET A 30 8.29 -5.56 0.25
N ALA A 31 7.61 -6.42 -0.52
CA ALA A 31 6.17 -6.61 -0.42
C ALA A 31 5.71 -6.94 1.02
N VAL A 32 6.48 -7.77 1.74
CA VAL A 32 6.26 -8.13 3.15
C VAL A 32 6.28 -6.94 4.12
N ASP A 33 6.94 -5.83 3.75
CA ASP A 33 7.01 -4.61 4.57
C ASP A 33 5.77 -3.73 4.41
N LEU A 34 4.91 -4.04 3.44
CA LEU A 34 3.79 -3.20 3.02
C LEU A 34 2.46 -3.90 3.28
N LYS A 35 1.49 -3.10 3.73
CA LYS A 35 0.08 -3.46 3.77
C LYS A 35 -0.76 -2.29 3.31
N VAL A 36 -1.88 -2.60 2.68
CA VAL A 36 -2.83 -1.57 2.23
C VAL A 36 -4.04 -1.60 3.14
N ALA A 37 -4.31 -0.47 3.79
CA ALA A 37 -5.58 -0.26 4.46
C ALA A 37 -6.58 0.37 3.48
N TYR A 38 -7.81 -0.16 3.42
CA TYR A 38 -8.86 0.29 2.49
C TYR A 38 -10.20 0.49 3.20
N GLY A 39 -11.14 1.22 2.58
CA GLY A 39 -12.49 1.41 3.14
C GLY A 39 -12.55 2.20 4.46
N LEU A 40 -11.46 2.89 4.84
CA LEU A 40 -11.38 3.62 6.10
C LEU A 40 -11.92 5.06 5.96
N GLN A 41 -12.73 5.48 6.92
CA GLN A 41 -13.18 6.88 7.06
C GLN A 41 -12.35 7.66 8.11
N THR A 42 -11.77 6.97 9.08
CA THR A 42 -10.87 7.54 10.09
C THR A 42 -9.59 6.73 10.18
N ILE A 43 -8.45 7.41 10.34
CA ILE A 43 -7.13 6.76 10.32
C ILE A 43 -6.71 6.26 11.71
N ASN A 44 -7.14 6.94 12.77
CA ASN A 44 -6.63 6.77 14.13
C ASN A 44 -7.58 6.04 15.10
N GLU A 45 -8.81 5.76 14.70
CA GLU A 45 -9.85 5.20 15.58
C GLU A 45 -10.27 3.83 15.07
N ARG A 46 -9.49 2.78 15.41
CA ARG A 46 -9.83 1.41 15.03
C ARG A 46 -9.83 0.48 16.23
N THR A 47 -10.82 -0.38 16.32
CA THR A 47 -10.72 -1.62 17.09
C THR A 47 -9.71 -2.58 16.43
N LEU A 48 -9.22 -3.59 17.16
CA LEU A 48 -8.33 -4.61 16.57
C LEU A 48 -9.00 -5.38 15.43
N ALA A 49 -10.32 -5.60 15.51
CA ALA A 49 -11.09 -6.34 14.53
C ALA A 49 -11.20 -5.57 13.20
N GLU A 50 -11.58 -4.29 13.24
CA GLU A 50 -11.66 -3.43 12.04
C GLU A 50 -10.29 -3.26 11.35
N ARG A 51 -9.21 -3.27 12.14
CA ARG A 51 -7.84 -3.28 11.58
C ARG A 51 -7.53 -4.52 10.77
N GLN A 52 -8.14 -5.66 11.09
CA GLN A 52 -7.82 -6.93 10.44
C GLN A 52 -8.66 -7.14 9.17
N GLU A 53 -9.91 -6.66 9.16
CA GLU A 53 -10.84 -6.80 8.03
C GLU A 53 -10.53 -5.85 6.86
N HIS A 54 -10.00 -4.65 7.17
CA HIS A 54 -9.73 -3.61 6.17
C HIS A 54 -8.25 -3.52 5.78
N VAL A 55 -7.48 -4.60 5.93
CA VAL A 55 -6.06 -4.63 5.62
C VAL A 55 -5.74 -5.78 4.67
N ALA A 56 -5.31 -5.42 3.46
CA ALA A 56 -4.80 -6.35 2.47
C ALA A 56 -3.28 -6.48 2.59
N VAL A 57 -2.79 -7.70 2.38
CA VAL A 57 -1.35 -7.99 2.26
C VAL A 57 -0.91 -7.69 0.83
N VAL A 58 0.26 -7.08 0.68
CA VAL A 58 0.89 -6.87 -0.63
C VAL A 58 1.61 -8.16 -1.03
N LYS A 59 1.23 -8.70 -2.19
CA LYS A 59 1.88 -9.85 -2.82
C LYS A 59 3.13 -9.45 -3.58
N GLU A 60 3.04 -8.38 -4.37
CA GLU A 60 4.11 -7.94 -5.27
C GLU A 60 4.09 -6.42 -5.47
N ILE A 61 5.27 -5.84 -5.66
CA ILE A 61 5.46 -4.41 -5.98
C ILE A 61 5.89 -4.31 -7.44
N HIS A 62 5.04 -3.75 -8.28
CA HIS A 62 5.34 -3.43 -9.67
C HIS A 62 5.82 -1.98 -9.74
N GLN A 63 7.10 -1.80 -9.40
CA GLN A 63 7.77 -0.52 -9.43
C GLN A 63 8.08 -0.13 -10.88
N TYR A 64 7.67 1.07 -11.31
CA TYR A 64 8.02 1.52 -12.67
C TYR A 64 9.55 1.68 -12.81
N GLU A 65 10.09 1.07 -13.86
CA GLU A 65 11.53 0.87 -14.05
C GLU A 65 12.33 2.16 -14.26
N LYS A 66 11.68 3.23 -14.74
CA LYS A 66 12.31 4.52 -15.01
C LYS A 66 12.33 5.45 -13.80
N PHE A 67 11.73 5.06 -12.68
CA PHE A 67 11.77 5.87 -11.48
C PHE A 67 13.19 5.96 -10.93
N VAL A 68 13.76 7.17 -10.95
CA VAL A 68 15.10 7.46 -10.40
C VAL A 68 14.99 8.11 -9.02
N ASP A 69 14.17 9.16 -8.91
CA ASP A 69 13.83 9.89 -7.69
C ASP A 69 12.62 10.82 -7.94
N ILE A 70 12.22 11.57 -6.92
CA ILE A 70 11.05 12.45 -6.96
C ILE A 70 11.21 13.67 -7.89
N VAL A 71 12.44 14.09 -8.22
CA VAL A 71 12.66 15.29 -9.06
C VAL A 71 12.72 14.96 -10.54
N HIS A 72 12.97 13.70 -10.91
CA HIS A 72 13.02 13.23 -12.30
C HIS A 72 11.69 12.65 -12.82
N GLY A 73 10.64 12.63 -11.99
CA GLY A 73 9.31 12.14 -12.38
C GLY A 73 9.22 10.62 -12.34
N ASP A 74 8.35 10.05 -13.19
CA ASP A 74 8.10 8.60 -13.26
C ASP A 74 7.72 7.97 -11.90
N ASP A 75 7.14 8.79 -11.02
CA ASP A 75 6.82 8.49 -9.62
C ASP A 75 5.52 7.68 -9.49
N ILE A 76 5.52 6.49 -10.08
CA ILE A 76 4.36 5.61 -10.15
C ILE A 76 4.74 4.15 -9.83
N SER A 77 3.88 3.49 -9.07
CA SER A 77 4.04 2.09 -8.66
C SER A 77 2.68 1.43 -8.49
N LEU A 78 2.59 0.14 -8.83
CA LEU A 78 1.39 -0.66 -8.65
C LEU A 78 1.65 -1.76 -7.62
N LEU A 79 0.84 -1.82 -6.57
CA LEU A 79 0.87 -2.90 -5.59
C LEU A 79 -0.15 -3.96 -5.98
N GLN A 80 0.29 -5.19 -6.14
CA GLN A 80 -0.60 -6.34 -6.27
C GLN A 80 -0.95 -6.87 -4.88
N LEU A 81 -2.23 -7.02 -4.60
CA LEU A 81 -2.74 -7.56 -3.34
C LEU A 81 -2.83 -9.08 -3.39
N GLU A 82 -2.66 -9.71 -2.24
CA GLU A 82 -2.91 -11.14 -2.08
C GLU A 82 -4.42 -11.44 -2.20
N THR A 83 -4.77 -12.43 -3.02
CA THR A 83 -6.15 -12.92 -3.15
C THR A 83 -6.37 -14.06 -2.19
N THR A 84 -7.27 -13.89 -1.23
CA THR A 84 -7.78 -15.02 -0.43
C THR A 84 -8.75 -15.81 -1.30
N TYR A 85 -8.46 -17.09 -1.53
CA TYR A 85 -9.43 -18.06 -2.10
C TYR A 85 -10.24 -18.70 -0.98
#